data_AF-A0A662YDC3-F1
#
_entry.id   AF-A0A662YDC3-F1
#
_cell.length_a   1.000
_cell.length_b   1.000
_cell.length_c   1.000
_cell.angle_alpha   90.00
_cell.angle_beta   90.00
_cell.angle_gamma   90.00
#
_symmetry.space_group_name_H-M   'P 1'
#
loop_
_entity.id
_entity.type
_entity.pdbx_description
1 polymer ?
#
loop_
_entity_poly.entity_id
_entity_poly.type
_entity_poly.pdbx_seq_one_letter_code
_entity_poly.pdbx_strand_id
1 'polypeptide(L)'
;MEGPTGTEKIVLTTLPKLSIQMKHLGSRSLVFAAVGCLFSTGEYVSALVRQKEDHINAGVGGLLVGIVPGMIKQNMRVAAAASVGAGAAMCAASFWYAAIHTELYLSYWGMQERSNSFVVCRKSSQQTPFEKYAAARHADRS
;
A
#
# COMPACT_ATOMS: atom_id res chain seq x y z
N MET A 1 -50.03 -8.60 48.07
CA MET A 1 -49.36 -9.72 47.38
C MET A 1 -48.23 -9.13 46.57
N GLU A 2 -47.12 -8.85 47.25
CA GLU A 2 -45.88 -8.38 46.64
C GLU A 2 -45.01 -9.62 46.40
N GLY A 3 -44.72 -9.90 45.13
CA GLY A 3 -43.91 -11.04 44.73
C GLY A 3 -42.42 -10.70 44.80
N PRO A 4 -41.56 -11.59 45.31
CA PRO A 4 -40.13 -11.34 45.36
C PRO A 4 -39.52 -11.55 43.97
N THR A 5 -39.27 -10.46 43.25
CA THR A 5 -38.41 -10.45 42.06
C THR A 5 -36.96 -10.53 42.50
N GLY A 6 -36.48 -11.75 42.73
CA GLY A 6 -35.07 -12.06 42.94
C GLY A 6 -34.29 -11.89 41.65
N THR A 7 -33.92 -10.65 41.31
CA THR A 7 -32.86 -10.39 40.32
C THR A 7 -31.53 -10.74 40.98
N GLU A 8 -31.12 -11.98 40.79
CA GLU A 8 -29.79 -12.49 41.06
C GLU A 8 -28.79 -11.69 40.22
N LYS A 9 -28.35 -10.55 40.76
CA LYS A 9 -27.18 -9.84 40.28
C LYS A 9 -26.01 -10.78 40.53
N ILE A 10 -25.65 -11.58 39.53
CA ILE A 10 -24.42 -12.34 39.53
C ILE A 10 -23.30 -11.32 39.75
N VAL A 11 -22.81 -11.32 40.98
CA VAL A 11 -21.72 -10.51 41.51
C VAL A 11 -20.44 -11.03 40.86
N LEU A 12 -20.27 -10.77 39.55
CA LEU A 12 -19.03 -10.96 38.81
C LEU A 12 -18.08 -9.78 39.13
N THR A 13 -17.92 -9.47 40.41
CA THR A 13 -17.28 -8.25 40.91
C THR A 13 -15.82 -8.50 41.28
N THR A 14 -14.94 -9.00 40.39
CA THR A 14 -13.48 -8.94 40.67
C THR A 14 -12.55 -9.27 39.50
N LEU A 15 -12.80 -8.74 38.30
CA LEU A 15 -11.71 -8.59 37.32
C LEU A 15 -11.57 -7.13 36.81
N PRO A 16 -11.46 -6.14 37.71
CA PRO A 16 -11.33 -4.72 37.33
C PRO A 16 -10.08 -4.44 36.48
N LYS A 17 -9.07 -5.31 36.50
CA LYS A 17 -7.85 -5.16 35.70
C LYS A 17 -8.02 -5.55 34.23
N LEU A 18 -8.90 -6.52 33.92
CA LEU A 18 -9.03 -7.04 32.56
C LEU A 18 -9.86 -6.09 31.68
N SER A 19 -10.95 -5.54 32.21
CA SER A 19 -11.80 -4.60 31.45
C SER A 19 -11.08 -3.29 31.11
N ILE A 20 -10.21 -2.80 32.00
CA ILE A 20 -9.38 -1.62 31.75
C ILE A 20 -8.35 -1.90 30.64
N GLN A 21 -7.72 -3.08 30.66
CA GLN A 21 -6.79 -3.47 29.60
C GLN A 21 -7.49 -3.67 28.25
N MET A 22 -8.68 -4.29 28.23
CA MET A 22 -9.50 -4.42 27.02
C MET A 22 -9.89 -3.06 26.42
N LYS A 23 -10.23 -2.07 27.25
CA LYS A 23 -10.54 -0.71 26.78
C LYS A 23 -9.34 -0.05 26.11
N HIS A 24 -8.14 -0.21 26.68
CA HIS A 24 -6.93 0.33 26.08
C HIS A 24 -6.54 -0.36 24.77
N LEU A 25 -6.69 -1.68 24.69
CA LEU A 25 -6.45 -2.43 23.46
C LEU A 25 -7.46 -2.08 22.37
N GLY A 26 -8.75 -2.06 22.71
CA GLY A 26 -9.83 -1.77 21.76
C GLY A 26 -9.76 -0.35 21.20
N SER A 27 -9.40 0.64 22.02
CA SER A 27 -9.24 2.02 21.53
C SER A 27 -8.10 2.13 20.52
N ARG A 28 -6.95 1.48 20.75
CA ARG A 28 -5.82 1.52 19.81
C ARG A 28 -6.14 0.81 18.50
N SER A 29 -6.75 -0.37 18.55
CA SER A 29 -7.11 -1.12 17.33
C SER A 29 -8.13 -0.37 16.48
N LEU A 30 -9.13 0.27 17.12
CA LEU A 30 -10.13 1.05 16.42
C LEU A 30 -9.51 2.27 15.71
N VAL A 31 -8.51 2.91 16.32
CA VAL A 31 -7.78 4.01 15.68
C VAL A 31 -7.03 3.54 14.45
N PHE A 32 -6.31 2.42 14.52
CA PHE A 32 -5.62 1.87 13.34
C PHE A 32 -6.61 1.50 12.22
N ALA A 33 -7.74 0.88 12.56
CA ALA A 33 -8.77 0.52 11.58
C ALA A 33 -9.38 1.77 10.93
N ALA A 34 -9.75 2.79 11.72
CA ALA A 34 -10.31 4.04 11.22
C ALA A 34 -9.33 4.78 10.32
N VAL A 35 -8.04 4.81 10.68
CA VAL A 35 -6.97 5.39 9.86
C VAL A 35 -6.86 4.68 8.52
N GLY A 36 -6.85 3.35 8.49
CA GLY A 36 -6.79 2.58 7.25
C GLY A 36 -8.01 2.83 6.34
N CYS A 37 -9.21 2.85 6.91
CA CYS A 37 -10.44 3.13 6.16
C CYS A 37 -10.45 4.56 5.59
N LEU A 38 -10.07 5.56 6.38
CA LEU A 38 -10.02 6.96 5.92
C LEU A 38 -8.97 7.16 4.84
N PHE A 39 -7.81 6.51 4.99
CA PHE A 39 -6.76 6.55 3.98
C PHE A 39 -7.26 5.99 2.63
N SER A 40 -7.78 4.76 2.63
CA SER A 40 -8.28 4.11 1.41
C SER A 40 -9.45 4.86 0.78
N THR A 41 -10.37 5.38 1.59
CA THR A 41 -11.49 6.19 1.10
C THR A 41 -10.99 7.50 0.49
N GLY A 42 -10.02 8.16 1.12
CA GLY A 42 -9.41 9.39 0.62
C GLY A 42 -8.71 9.22 -0.72
N GLU A 43 -7.94 8.13 -0.87
CA GLU A 43 -7.31 7.77 -2.14
C GLU A 43 -8.36 7.48 -3.22
N TYR A 44 -9.39 6.69 -2.90
CA TYR A 44 -10.45 6.34 -3.86
C TYR A 44 -11.23 7.57 -4.34
N VAL A 45 -11.65 8.43 -3.41
CA VAL A 45 -12.39 9.66 -3.74
C VAL A 45 -11.53 10.63 -4.55
N SER A 46 -10.24 10.77 -4.23
CA SER A 46 -9.35 11.66 -4.98
C SER A 46 -9.07 11.15 -6.40
N ALA A 47 -8.92 9.82 -6.58
CA ALA A 47 -8.80 9.20 -7.88
C ALA A 47 -10.06 9.42 -8.74
N LEU A 48 -11.26 9.28 -8.14
CA LEU A 48 -12.53 9.52 -8.82
C LEU A 48 -12.68 10.96 -9.31
N VAL A 49 -12.30 11.94 -8.50
CA VAL A 49 -12.45 13.37 -8.85
C VAL A 49 -11.48 13.80 -9.94
N ARG A 50 -10.23 13.32 -9.93
CA ARG A 50 -9.22 13.71 -10.92
C ARG A 50 -9.19 12.84 -12.16
N GLN A 51 -9.88 11.70 -12.16
CA GLN A 51 -9.80 10.65 -13.20
C GLN A 51 -8.35 10.26 -13.52
N LYS A 52 -7.46 10.35 -12.54
CA LYS A 52 -6.02 10.09 -12.70
C LYS A 52 -5.45 9.54 -11.41
N GLU A 53 -4.66 8.47 -11.52
CA GLU A 53 -3.92 7.89 -10.41
C GLU A 53 -2.55 8.57 -10.29
N ASP A 54 -2.49 9.61 -9.47
CA ASP A 54 -1.26 10.34 -9.16
C ASP A 54 -0.90 10.16 -7.68
N HIS A 55 0.39 10.30 -7.36
CA HIS A 55 0.92 10.28 -5.98
C HIS A 55 0.32 11.38 -5.08
N ILE A 56 -0.33 12.40 -5.67
CA ILE A 56 -1.07 13.42 -4.91
C ILE A 56 -2.31 12.81 -4.23
N ASN A 57 -2.88 11.72 -4.76
CA ASN A 57 -4.04 11.04 -4.17
C ASN A 57 -3.69 10.41 -2.81
N ALA A 58 -2.49 9.84 -2.69
CA ALA A 58 -1.94 9.35 -1.42
C ALA A 58 -1.78 10.48 -0.38
N GLY A 59 -1.44 11.69 -0.85
CA GLY A 59 -1.41 12.90 -0.02
C GLY A 59 -2.77 13.26 0.58
N VAL A 60 -3.84 13.17 -0.21
CA VAL A 60 -5.22 13.45 0.25
C VAL A 60 -5.65 12.41 1.29
N GLY A 61 -5.35 11.13 1.06
CA GLY A 61 -5.53 10.07 2.05
C GLY A 61 -4.78 10.36 3.35
N GLY A 62 -3.50 10.75 3.25
CA GLY A 62 -2.67 11.11 4.41
C GLY A 62 -3.19 12.33 5.20
N LEU A 63 -3.78 13.31 4.50
CA LEU A 63 -4.35 14.50 5.14
C LEU A 63 -5.60 14.14 5.96
N LEU A 64 -6.47 13.27 5.44
CA LEU A 64 -7.65 12.78 6.18
C LEU A 64 -7.27 11.94 7.41
N VAL A 65 -6.21 11.15 7.32
CA VAL A 65 -5.70 10.33 8.44
C VAL A 65 -5.28 11.19 9.63
N GLY A 66 -4.68 12.35 9.40
CA GLY A 66 -4.23 13.23 10.49
C GLY A 66 -5.36 13.89 11.30
N ILE A 67 -6.61 13.80 10.84
CA ILE A 67 -7.77 14.27 11.61
C ILE A 67 -8.03 13.37 12.83
N VAL A 68 -7.77 12.06 12.70
CA VAL A 68 -8.05 11.05 13.74
C VAL A 68 -7.39 11.38 15.08
N PRO A 69 -6.06 11.63 15.18
CA PRO A 69 -5.44 12.00 16.46
C PRO A 69 -5.96 13.33 17.01
N GLY A 70 -6.42 14.24 16.14
CA GLY A 70 -7.07 15.50 16.51
C GLY A 70 -8.41 15.30 17.21
N MET A 71 -9.22 14.35 16.73
CA MET A 71 -10.50 13.97 17.35
C MET A 71 -10.28 13.33 18.72
N ILE A 72 -9.28 12.46 18.86
CA ILE A 72 -8.95 11.80 20.12
C ILE A 72 -8.50 12.82 21.18
N LYS A 73 -7.66 13.79 20.77
CA LYS A 73 -7.13 14.82 21.67
C LYS A 73 -8.06 16.04 21.83
N GLN A 74 -9.18 16.09 21.09
CA GLN A 74 -10.10 17.22 21.03
C GLN A 74 -9.40 18.56 20.81
N ASN A 75 -8.34 18.56 20.02
CA ASN A 75 -7.51 19.74 19.79
C ASN A 75 -7.34 19.99 18.29
N MET A 76 -8.03 21.02 17.78
CA MET A 76 -8.00 21.38 16.36
C MET A 76 -6.61 21.75 15.86
N ARG A 77 -5.75 22.34 16.70
CA ARG A 77 -4.38 22.69 16.30
C ARG A 77 -3.54 21.45 16.04
N VAL A 78 -3.72 20.42 16.89
CA VAL A 78 -3.04 19.12 16.72
C VAL A 78 -3.59 18.41 15.50
N ALA A 79 -4.91 18.47 15.26
CA ALA A 79 -5.53 17.90 14.07
C ALA A 79 -4.92 18.49 12.78
N ALA A 80 -4.85 19.83 12.69
CA ALA A 80 -4.32 20.50 11.51
C ALA A 80 -2.83 20.18 11.29
N ALA A 81 -2.01 20.27 12.34
CA ALA A 81 -0.58 19.98 12.26
C ALA A 81 -0.31 18.52 11.88
N ALA A 82 -1.04 17.57 12.49
CA ALA A 82 -0.92 16.15 12.17
C ALA A 82 -1.38 15.83 10.74
N SER A 83 -2.44 16.48 10.25
CA SER A 83 -2.95 16.32 8.89
C SER A 83 -1.95 16.78 7.84
N VAL A 84 -1.37 17.97 8.02
CA VAL A 84 -0.35 18.49 7.10
C VAL A 84 0.90 17.61 7.14
N GLY A 85 1.35 17.22 8.34
CA GLY A 85 2.52 16.35 8.51
C GLY A 85 2.32 14.96 7.88
N ALA A 86 1.18 14.32 8.13
CA ALA A 86 0.86 13.01 7.57
C ALA A 86 0.67 13.05 6.04
N GLY A 87 0.00 14.08 5.52
CA GLY A 87 -0.15 14.28 4.08
C GLY A 87 1.19 14.50 3.37
N ALA A 88 2.06 15.34 3.93
CA ALA A 88 3.40 15.57 3.38
C ALA A 88 4.27 14.31 3.43
N ALA A 89 4.24 13.58 4.55
CA ALA A 89 4.98 12.33 4.70
C ALA A 89 4.50 11.25 3.71
N MET A 90 3.19 11.12 3.50
CA MET A 90 2.63 10.19 2.51
C MET A 90 3.00 10.58 1.08
N CYS A 91 2.88 11.86 0.71
CA CYS A 91 3.35 12.34 -0.60
C CYS A 91 4.82 12.01 -0.83
N ALA A 92 5.67 12.27 0.16
CA ALA A 92 7.11 12.00 0.08
C ALA A 92 7.39 10.50 -0.01
N ALA A 93 6.69 9.67 0.76
CA ALA A 93 6.82 8.22 0.73
C ALA A 93 6.41 7.66 -0.63
N SER A 94 5.28 8.11 -1.20
CA SER A 94 4.84 7.69 -2.54
C SER A 94 5.81 8.12 -3.63
N PHE A 95 6.37 9.33 -3.51
CA PHE A 95 7.39 9.81 -4.44
C PHE A 95 8.66 8.96 -4.37
N TRP A 96 9.12 8.65 -3.15
CA TRP A 96 10.30 7.81 -2.94
C TRP A 96 10.07 6.37 -3.41
N TYR A 97 8.87 5.83 -3.18
CA TYR A 97 8.50 4.50 -3.65
C TYR A 97 8.49 4.44 -5.18
N ALA A 98 7.93 5.45 -5.85
CA ALA A 98 7.97 5.54 -7.31
C ALA A 98 9.41 5.61 -7.84
N ALA A 99 10.29 6.38 -7.18
CA ALA A 99 11.70 6.49 -7.55
C ALA A 99 12.47 5.16 -7.41
N ILE A 100 12.25 4.43 -6.30
CA ILE A 100 12.86 3.10 -6.11
C ILE A 100 12.31 2.11 -7.15
N HIS A 101 11.01 2.17 -7.44
CA HIS A 101 10.40 1.23 -8.37
C HIS A 101 10.91 1.42 -9.80
N THR A 102 11.18 2.67 -10.21
CA THR A 102 11.79 2.93 -11.53
C THR A 102 13.19 2.32 -11.65
N GLU A 103 14.01 2.39 -10.60
CA GLU A 103 15.34 1.75 -10.58
C GLU A 103 15.23 0.22 -10.71
N LEU A 104 14.29 -0.39 -9.98
CA LEU A 104 14.03 -1.82 -10.07
C LEU A 104 13.50 -2.23 -11.44
N TYR A 105 12.60 -1.45 -12.04
CA TYR A 105 12.07 -1.73 -13.38
C TYR A 105 13.15 -1.61 -14.45
N LEU A 106 14.01 -0.59 -14.37
CA LEU A 106 15.15 -0.44 -15.27
C LEU A 106 16.15 -1.59 -15.10
N SER A 107 16.42 -1.99 -13.86
CA SER A 107 17.27 -3.15 -13.56
C SER A 107 16.67 -4.45 -14.11
N TYR A 108 15.37 -4.67 -13.93
CA TYR A 108 14.66 -5.83 -14.47
C TYR A 108 14.69 -5.85 -16.01
N TRP A 109 14.40 -4.72 -16.65
CA TRP A 109 14.48 -4.59 -18.11
C TRP A 109 15.90 -4.84 -18.64
N GLY A 110 16.93 -4.32 -17.96
CA GLY A 110 18.32 -4.60 -18.31
C GLY A 110 18.73 -6.06 -18.15
N MET A 111 18.09 -6.81 -17.23
CA MET A 111 18.27 -8.26 -17.13
C MET A 111 17.54 -9.02 -18.26
N GLN A 112 16.35 -8.57 -18.65
CA GLN A 112 15.57 -9.13 -19.76
C GLN A 112 16.37 -9.04 -21.08
N GLU A 113 16.97 -7.89 -21.36
CA GLU A 113 17.74 -7.64 -22.58
C GLU A 113 19.01 -8.49 -22.67
N ARG A 114 19.70 -8.69 -21.53
CA ARG A 114 20.84 -9.62 -21.44
C ARG A 114 20.43 -11.07 -21.66
N SER A 115 19.29 -11.50 -21.12
CA SER A 115 18.76 -12.85 -21.35
C SER A 115 18.40 -13.09 -22.82
N ASN A 116 17.73 -12.14 -23.46
CA ASN A 116 17.38 -12.23 -24.89
C ASN A 116 18.64 -12.30 -25.77
N SER A 117 19.67 -11.51 -25.46
CA SER A 117 20.96 -11.56 -26.15
C SER A 117 21.62 -12.93 -26.03
N PHE A 118 21.53 -13.57 -24.86
CA PHE A 118 22.07 -14.91 -24.64
C PHE A 118 21.30 -15.99 -25.42
N VAL A 119 19.96 -15.90 -25.50
CA VAL A 119 19.13 -16.81 -26.30
C VAL A 119 19.44 -16.68 -27.79
N VAL A 120 19.62 -15.46 -28.29
CA VAL A 120 20.00 -15.20 -29.69
C VAL A 120 21.39 -15.75 -30.00
N CYS A 121 22.38 -15.52 -29.13
CA CYS A 121 23.73 -16.09 -29.27
C CYS A 121 23.71 -17.63 -29.29
N ARG A 122 22.89 -18.26 -28.43
CA ARG A 122 22.80 -19.73 -28.38
C ARG A 122 22.18 -20.32 -29.66
N LYS A 123 21.17 -19.66 -30.25
CA LYS A 123 20.60 -20.08 -31.54
C LYS A 123 21.61 -19.97 -32.69
N SER A 124 22.43 -18.92 -32.72
CA SER A 124 23.50 -18.78 -33.72
C SER A 124 24.57 -19.87 -33.59
N SER A 125 24.92 -20.25 -32.35
CA SER A 125 25.93 -21.29 -32.10
C SER A 125 25.44 -22.73 -32.36
N GLN A 126 24.13 -22.96 -32.42
CA GLN A 126 23.56 -24.28 -32.75
C GLN A 126 23.18 -24.46 -34.22
N GLN A 127 23.37 -23.43 -35.04
CA GLN A 127 23.10 -23.52 -36.46
C GLN A 127 24.04 -24.56 -37.08
N THR A 128 23.45 -25.67 -37.53
CA THR A 128 24.24 -26.77 -38.08
C THR A 128 24.98 -26.29 -39.32
N PRO A 129 26.17 -26.84 -39.65
CA PRO A 129 26.91 -26.44 -40.85
C PRO A 129 26.03 -26.49 -42.10
N PHE A 130 25.10 -27.45 -42.15
CA PHE A 130 24.15 -27.64 -43.25
C PHE A 130 23.22 -26.42 -43.47
N GLU A 131 22.72 -25.79 -42.40
CA GLU A 131 21.87 -24.60 -42.50
C GLU A 131 22.65 -23.38 -43.00
N LYS A 132 23.93 -23.24 -42.64
CA LYS A 132 24.79 -22.17 -43.18
C LYS A 132 25.01 -22.31 -44.68
N TYR A 133 25.21 -23.54 -45.16
CA TYR A 133 25.32 -23.81 -46.59
C TYR A 133 24.02 -23.55 -47.34
N ALA A 134 22.86 -23.88 -46.76
CA ALA A 134 21.55 -23.62 -47.36
C ALA A 134 21.29 -22.10 -47.51
N ALA A 135 21.58 -21.32 -46.47
CA ALA A 135 21.40 -19.86 -46.50
C ALA A 135 22.29 -19.17 -47.54
N ALA A 136 23.57 -19.59 -47.66
CA ALA A 136 24.50 -19.03 -48.64
C ALA A 136 24.02 -19.25 -50.10
N ARG A 137 23.43 -20.41 -50.39
CA ARG A 137 22.94 -20.75 -51.73
C ARG A 137 21.69 -19.95 -52.14
N HIS A 138 20.93 -19.45 -51.18
CA HIS A 138 19.77 -18.59 -51.44
C HIS A 138 20.17 -17.14 -51.74
N ALA A 139 21.27 -16.64 -51.17
CA ALA A 139 21.76 -15.29 -51.41
C ALA A 139 22.34 -15.10 -52.84
N ASP A 140 22.87 -16.17 -53.45
CA ASP A 140 23.39 -16.13 -54.83
C ASP A 140 22.29 -16.11 -55.91
N ARG A 141 21.02 -16.31 -55.53
CA ARG A 141 19.88 -16.36 -56.46
C ARG A 141 19.00 -15.10 -56.45
N SER A 142 19.30 -14.13 -55.59
CA SER A 142 18.62 -12.84 -55.49
C SER A 142 19.49 -11.72 -56.04
#